data_AF-A0AA47P436-F1
#
_entry.id   AF-A0AA47P436-F1
#
_cell.length_a   1.000
_cell.length_b   1.000
_cell.length_c   1.000
_cell.angle_alpha   90.00
_cell.angle_beta   90.00
_cell.angle_gamma   90.00
#
_symmetry.space_group_name_H-M   'P 1'
#
loop_
_entity.id
_entity.type
_entity.pdbx_description
1 polymer ?
#
loop_
_entity_poly.entity_id
_entity_poly.type
_entity_poly.pdbx_seq_one_letter_code
_entity_poly.pdbx_strand_id
1 'polypeptide(L)'
;MEREIDRRIGAASAVMRTLHGSVVVKRELSRKAKLSIYQSIFVPALTYGHELWVMTERTRSRVQAAEMSFLRRVAGLSLRDRVRSSVIREELGVDPLLLRVGRSQMRWLGHLVRMPPGHLPGEVFRARPTGRRPRGRPRTRWRDYEYLSLYPLAQMSLAPDPDVPEGLPTVAYNPWMDLRLREDVRALNTSFPYGPIPKDFQLRIRQHYFAAVSYMDAQVGRLLSALDDMGLADDTMVVFSSDHGWSLGEHGEWAKYSNFDVATRVPLMFYVPGVTFFPDWLGAGSIFPFIDVFGQSKHTFKAEKVVRNMVELVDVFPTVAYMAGLEAPDPCPDVSFKEELCTEGDNLAYTFGRQERGKDDEDIAFSQYPRPADVPQVNSDLPFLKDIKVMGYSLRSWDYRYTLWLGFDPNTFKANVTDVHAGELYMLADDPLQDNNLYNRWDHSRMLRKTSGLRHSLGLQERMRLQLLYLTAGMKARHRKP
;
A
#
# COMPACT_ATOMS: atom_id res chain seq x y z
N MET A 1 -4.61 30.76 -4.03
CA MET A 1 -4.36 30.27 -2.66
C MET A 1 -3.07 30.84 -2.06
N GLU A 2 -1.90 30.69 -2.70
CA GLU A 2 -0.65 31.27 -2.14
C GLU A 2 -0.74 32.78 -1.88
N ARG A 3 -1.30 33.57 -2.81
CA ARG A 3 -1.56 35.01 -2.62
C ARG A 3 -2.43 35.31 -1.39
N GLU A 4 -3.35 34.43 -1.03
CA GLU A 4 -4.19 34.61 0.16
C GLU A 4 -3.38 34.38 1.44
N ILE A 5 -2.56 33.33 1.47
CA ILE A 5 -1.67 33.04 2.59
C ILE A 5 -0.68 34.21 2.78
N ASP A 6 -0.12 34.74 1.69
CA ASP A 6 0.76 35.91 1.71
C ASP A 6 0.06 37.13 2.32
N ARG A 7 -1.18 37.39 1.89
CA ARG A 7 -2.01 38.48 2.42
C ARG A 7 -2.24 38.34 3.93
N ARG A 8 -2.50 37.12 4.42
CA ARG A 8 -2.81 36.86 5.83
C ARG A 8 -1.58 36.95 6.72
N ILE A 9 -0.44 36.44 6.26
CA ILE A 9 0.85 36.65 6.91
C ILE A 9 1.20 38.15 6.93
N GLY A 10 0.93 38.88 5.84
CA GLY A 10 1.11 40.32 5.75
C GLY A 10 0.26 41.08 6.77
N ALA A 11 -1.02 40.72 6.89
CA ALA A 11 -1.96 41.31 7.86
C ALA A 11 -1.52 41.06 9.31
N ALA A 12 -1.16 39.82 9.65
CA ALA A 12 -0.64 39.48 10.97
C ALA A 12 0.67 40.22 11.28
N SER A 13 1.54 40.38 10.27
CA SER A 13 2.78 41.15 10.41
C SER A 13 2.51 42.64 10.65
N ALA A 14 1.48 43.21 10.01
CA ALA A 14 1.06 44.59 10.26
C ALA A 14 0.54 44.78 11.69
N VAL A 15 -0.32 43.87 12.16
CA VAL A 15 -0.78 43.84 13.56
C VAL A 15 0.42 43.80 14.52
N MET A 16 1.38 42.91 14.26
CA MET A 16 2.58 42.79 15.08
C MET A 16 3.41 44.09 15.10
N ARG A 17 3.60 44.76 13.96
CA ARG A 17 4.33 46.04 13.91
C ARG A 17 3.64 47.13 14.73
N THR A 18 2.32 47.27 14.59
CA THR A 18 1.53 48.28 15.31
C THR A 18 1.56 48.04 16.82
N LEU A 19 1.48 46.77 17.24
CA LEU A 19 1.46 46.41 18.66
C LEU A 19 2.86 46.30 19.28
N HIS A 20 3.93 46.37 18.49
CA HIS A 20 5.29 46.09 18.96
C HIS A 20 5.68 46.98 20.15
N GLY A 21 5.71 48.30 19.94
CA GLY A 21 6.18 49.28 20.93
C GLY A 21 5.16 49.61 22.02
N SER A 22 3.87 49.39 21.77
CA SER A 22 2.77 49.72 22.68
C SER A 22 2.35 48.55 23.56
N VAL A 23 2.54 47.30 23.12
CA VAL A 23 2.07 46.10 23.82
C VAL A 23 3.17 45.06 23.98
N VAL A 24 3.75 44.60 22.87
CA VAL A 24 4.51 43.35 22.87
C VAL A 24 5.80 43.46 23.69
N VAL A 25 6.54 44.57 23.56
CA VAL A 25 7.80 44.78 24.29
C VAL A 25 7.67 45.56 25.59
N LYS A 26 6.48 46.07 25.92
CA LYS A 26 6.24 46.82 27.17
C LYS A 26 6.39 45.92 28.39
N ARG A 27 7.20 46.34 29.37
CA ARG A 27 7.49 45.54 30.58
C ARG A 27 6.37 45.64 31.61
N GLU A 28 5.61 46.73 31.54
CA GLU A 28 4.48 47.06 32.41
C GLU A 28 3.26 46.17 32.15
N LEU A 29 3.18 45.54 30.97
CA LEU A 29 2.11 44.62 30.61
C LEU A 29 2.49 43.18 30.95
N SER A 30 1.59 42.49 31.67
CA SER A 30 1.76 41.08 32.00
C SER A 30 1.79 40.19 30.75
N ARG A 31 2.51 39.06 30.82
CA ARG A 31 2.52 38.04 29.76
C ARG A 31 1.09 37.58 29.42
N LYS A 32 0.24 37.42 30.43
CA LYS A 32 -1.18 37.06 30.27
C LYS A 32 -1.96 38.07 29.42
N ALA A 33 -1.76 39.37 29.65
CA ALA A 33 -2.41 40.42 28.84
C ALA A 33 -1.93 40.40 27.38
N LYS A 34 -0.62 40.24 27.16
CA LYS A 34 -0.05 40.11 25.80
C LYS A 34 -0.57 38.88 25.05
N LEU A 35 -0.71 37.76 25.75
CA LEU A 35 -1.27 36.52 25.18
C LEU A 35 -2.76 36.63 24.88
N SER A 36 -3.52 37.37 25.67
CA SER A 36 -4.92 37.68 25.34
C SER A 36 -5.02 38.46 24.03
N ILE A 37 -4.17 39.47 23.83
CA ILE A 37 -4.12 40.24 22.58
C ILE A 37 -3.68 39.37 21.39
N TYR A 38 -2.71 38.48 21.61
CA TYR A 38 -2.31 37.49 20.61
C TYR A 38 -3.51 36.62 20.18
N GLN A 39 -4.28 36.10 21.13
CA GLN A 39 -5.44 35.24 20.84
C GLN A 39 -6.59 35.99 20.16
N SER A 40 -6.82 37.25 20.54
CA SER A 40 -7.97 38.03 20.07
C SER A 40 -7.72 38.81 18.78
N ILE A 41 -6.47 39.17 18.47
CA ILE A 41 -6.15 40.02 17.31
C ILE A 41 -5.21 39.32 16.34
N PHE A 42 -4.05 38.85 16.84
CA PHE A 42 -3.02 38.30 15.96
C PHE A 42 -3.45 36.98 15.32
N VAL A 43 -3.97 36.04 16.12
CA VAL A 43 -4.40 34.74 15.60
C VAL A 43 -5.53 34.87 14.58
N PRO A 44 -6.64 35.59 14.83
CA PRO A 44 -7.69 35.76 13.82
C PRO A 44 -7.19 36.44 12.54
N ALA A 45 -6.30 37.43 12.63
CA ALA A 45 -5.72 38.07 11.45
C ALA A 45 -4.88 37.09 10.61
N LEU A 46 -4.11 36.23 11.27
CA LEU A 46 -3.27 35.23 10.62
C LEU A 46 -4.07 34.07 10.05
N THR A 47 -5.09 33.57 10.75
CA THR A 47 -5.82 32.36 10.37
C THR A 47 -7.15 32.64 9.69
N TYR A 48 -7.51 33.86 9.32
CA TYR A 48 -8.81 34.07 8.67
C TYR A 48 -8.94 33.23 7.37
N GLY A 49 -9.99 32.42 7.27
CA GLY A 49 -10.28 31.56 6.11
C GLY A 49 -9.41 30.31 5.98
N HIS A 50 -8.64 29.97 7.03
CA HIS A 50 -7.77 28.80 7.07
C HIS A 50 -8.50 27.46 6.89
N GLU A 51 -9.81 27.43 7.11
CA GLU A 51 -10.70 26.28 6.91
C GLU A 51 -10.63 25.74 5.47
N LEU A 52 -10.29 26.61 4.51
CA LEU A 52 -10.21 26.29 3.07
C LEU A 52 -8.78 26.19 2.54
N TRP A 53 -7.76 26.29 3.41
CA TRP A 53 -6.36 26.28 2.96
C TRP A 53 -5.85 24.86 2.71
N VAL A 54 -5.14 24.68 1.60
CA VAL A 54 -4.31 23.49 1.37
C VAL A 54 -3.00 23.64 2.14
N MET A 55 -2.89 22.89 3.23
CA MET A 55 -1.78 22.96 4.19
C MET A 55 -0.57 22.16 3.73
N THR A 56 0.11 22.65 2.69
CA THR A 56 1.44 22.15 2.28
C THR A 56 2.49 22.36 3.37
N GLU A 57 3.59 21.60 3.36
CA GLU A 57 4.71 21.80 4.30
C GLU A 57 5.26 23.23 4.24
N ARG A 58 5.37 23.80 3.04
CA ARG A 58 5.74 25.21 2.86
C ARG A 58 4.77 26.15 3.59
N THR A 59 3.46 25.94 3.44
CA THR A 59 2.43 26.73 4.13
C THR A 59 2.54 26.58 5.64
N ARG A 60 2.65 25.35 6.15
CA ARG A 60 2.79 25.03 7.59
C ARG A 60 3.98 25.75 8.21
N SER A 61 5.14 25.65 7.56
CA SER A 61 6.38 26.31 7.99
C SER A 61 6.22 27.84 8.06
N ARG A 62 5.59 28.45 7.05
CA ARG A 62 5.36 29.90 7.02
C ARG A 62 4.39 30.38 8.10
N VAL A 63 3.31 29.64 8.35
CA VAL A 63 2.36 29.95 9.43
C VAL A 63 3.03 29.82 10.80
N GLN A 64 3.83 28.78 11.02
CA GLN A 64 4.63 28.64 12.24
C GLN A 64 5.64 29.76 12.40
N ALA A 65 6.32 30.17 11.33
CA ALA A 65 7.27 31.27 11.38
C ALA A 65 6.59 32.59 11.79
N ALA A 66 5.40 32.88 11.23
CA ALA A 66 4.60 34.03 11.60
C ALA A 66 4.17 33.98 13.09
N GLU A 67 3.63 32.85 13.54
CA GLU A 67 3.27 32.61 14.94
C GLU A 67 4.47 32.85 15.89
N MET A 68 5.60 32.21 15.61
CA MET A 68 6.78 32.29 16.46
C MET A 68 7.42 33.68 16.47
N SER A 69 7.20 34.48 15.42
CA SER A 69 7.64 35.87 15.41
C SER A 69 6.96 36.70 16.51
N PHE A 70 5.72 36.40 16.86
CA PHE A 70 5.01 37.07 17.95
C PHE A 70 5.41 36.50 19.30
N LEU A 71 5.32 35.16 19.46
CA LEU A 71 5.55 34.49 20.74
C LEU A 71 6.96 34.70 21.29
N ARG A 72 7.99 34.69 20.42
CA ARG A 72 9.38 34.99 20.82
C ARG A 72 9.51 36.36 21.49
N ARG A 73 8.85 37.38 20.95
CA ARG A 73 8.92 38.74 21.48
C ARG A 73 8.16 38.89 22.80
N VAL A 74 7.04 38.18 22.96
CA VAL A 74 6.33 38.09 24.25
C VAL A 74 7.20 37.45 25.32
N ALA A 75 7.96 36.41 24.96
CA ALA A 75 8.93 35.75 25.85
C ALA A 75 10.21 36.58 26.09
N GLY A 76 10.43 37.67 25.34
CA GLY A 76 11.66 38.47 25.42
C GLY A 76 12.87 37.82 24.75
N LEU A 77 12.65 36.85 23.88
CA LEU A 77 13.68 36.07 23.20
C LEU A 77 13.93 36.60 21.77
N SER A 78 15.20 36.69 21.41
CA SER A 78 15.68 36.93 20.06
C SER A 78 15.90 35.62 19.31
N LEU A 79 16.26 35.71 18.02
CA LEU A 79 16.71 34.54 17.25
C LEU A 79 18.10 34.05 17.67
N ARG A 80 18.92 34.90 18.30
CA ARG A 80 20.28 34.56 18.73
C ARG A 80 20.30 33.63 19.93
N ASP A 81 19.23 33.61 20.72
CA ASP A 81 19.11 32.78 21.92
C ASP A 81 18.91 31.29 21.60
N ARG A 82 18.67 30.94 20.33
CA ARG A 82 18.57 29.54 19.83
C ARG A 82 17.60 28.63 20.60
N VAL A 83 16.65 29.19 21.33
CA VAL A 83 15.61 28.45 22.06
C VAL A 83 14.65 27.77 21.08
N ARG A 84 14.31 26.49 21.33
CA ARG A 84 13.37 25.72 20.51
C ARG A 84 11.95 26.28 20.62
N SER A 85 11.21 26.30 19.50
CA SER A 85 9.82 26.79 19.46
C SER A 85 8.85 26.02 20.36
N SER A 86 9.12 24.73 20.66
CA SER A 86 8.32 23.94 21.60
C SER A 86 8.45 24.48 23.03
N VAL A 87 9.66 24.81 23.47
CA VAL A 87 9.96 25.33 24.81
C VAL A 87 9.28 26.69 25.02
N ILE A 88 9.32 27.56 24.02
CA ILE A 88 8.67 28.89 24.09
C ILE A 88 7.15 28.74 24.24
N ARG A 89 6.54 27.79 23.53
CA ARG A 89 5.10 27.54 23.62
C ARG A 89 4.70 26.98 24.98
N GLU A 90 5.50 26.07 25.52
CA GLU A 90 5.31 25.49 26.84
C GLU A 90 5.42 26.55 27.95
N GLU A 91 6.47 27.39 27.92
CA GLU A 91 6.66 28.48 28.88
C GLU A 91 5.49 29.49 28.85
N LEU A 92 4.94 29.76 27.67
CA LEU A 92 3.82 30.69 27.50
C LEU A 92 2.44 30.03 27.68
N GLY A 93 2.37 28.70 27.83
CA GLY A 93 1.11 27.95 27.91
C GLY A 93 0.24 28.11 26.65
N VAL A 94 0.84 28.09 25.46
CA VAL A 94 0.15 28.30 24.17
C VAL A 94 0.23 27.05 23.31
N ASP A 95 -0.93 26.51 22.91
CA ASP A 95 -1.01 25.42 21.94
C ASP A 95 -0.49 25.83 20.55
N PRO A 96 0.18 24.94 19.80
CA PRO A 96 0.59 25.21 18.42
C PRO A 96 -0.59 25.65 17.54
N LEU A 97 -0.44 26.80 16.87
CA LEU A 97 -1.48 27.36 16.00
C LEU A 97 -1.95 26.40 14.90
N LEU A 98 -1.05 25.54 14.40
CA LEU A 98 -1.39 24.52 13.41
C LEU A 98 -2.40 23.48 13.92
N LEU A 99 -2.42 23.18 15.23
CA LEU A 99 -3.44 22.31 15.82
C LEU A 99 -4.81 22.99 15.81
N ARG A 100 -4.86 24.29 16.13
CA ARG A 100 -6.09 25.08 16.01
C ARG A 100 -6.58 25.11 14.57
N VAL A 101 -5.67 25.29 13.61
CA VAL A 101 -6.00 25.27 12.18
C VAL A 101 -6.61 23.93 11.77
N GLY A 102 -5.97 22.82 12.15
CA GLY A 102 -6.49 21.47 11.88
C GLY A 102 -7.87 21.24 12.49
N ARG A 103 -8.09 21.65 13.75
CA ARG A 103 -9.40 21.51 14.42
C ARG A 103 -10.51 22.27 13.68
N SER A 104 -10.26 23.51 13.24
CA SER A 104 -11.27 24.28 12.50
C SER A 104 -11.55 23.68 11.12
N GLN A 105 -10.51 23.21 10.43
CA GLN A 105 -10.67 22.53 9.15
C GLN A 105 -11.55 21.28 9.28
N MET A 106 -11.32 20.47 10.32
CA MET A 106 -12.17 19.29 10.63
C MET A 106 -13.62 19.67 10.93
N ARG A 107 -13.86 20.74 11.70
CA ARG A 107 -15.22 21.23 11.96
C ARG A 107 -15.91 21.66 10.67
N TRP A 108 -15.20 22.43 9.83
CA TRP A 108 -15.72 22.89 8.53
C TRP A 108 -16.05 21.72 7.59
N LEU A 109 -15.19 20.71 7.52
CA LEU A 109 -15.50 19.48 6.78
C LEU A 109 -16.77 18.82 7.30
N GLY A 110 -16.91 18.67 8.61
CA GLY A 110 -18.14 18.13 9.20
C GLY A 110 -19.39 18.90 8.74
N HIS A 111 -19.29 20.24 8.65
CA HIS A 111 -20.37 21.06 8.10
C HIS A 111 -20.62 20.79 6.61
N LEU A 112 -19.57 20.69 5.78
CA LEU A 112 -19.70 20.40 4.35
C LEU A 112 -20.36 19.04 4.09
N VAL A 113 -19.98 18.01 4.86
CA VAL A 113 -20.54 16.66 4.73
C VAL A 113 -22.03 16.63 5.07
N ARG A 114 -22.45 17.36 6.11
CA ARG A 114 -23.86 17.47 6.52
C ARG A 114 -24.65 18.53 5.74
N MET A 115 -24.01 19.23 4.80
CA MET A 115 -24.65 20.36 4.11
C MET A 115 -25.71 19.86 3.13
N PRO A 116 -26.97 20.33 3.22
CA PRO A 116 -28.02 19.89 2.32
C PRO A 116 -27.71 20.29 0.85
N PRO A 117 -28.35 19.63 -0.13
CA PRO A 117 -28.27 20.03 -1.54
C PRO A 117 -28.76 21.48 -1.76
N GLY A 118 -28.31 22.16 -2.82
CA GLY A 118 -28.67 23.56 -3.10
C GLY A 118 -27.71 24.60 -2.52
N HIS A 119 -26.78 24.19 -1.64
CA HIS A 119 -25.74 25.07 -1.12
C HIS A 119 -24.44 24.91 -1.91
N LEU A 120 -24.01 26.00 -2.56
CA LEU A 120 -22.80 26.05 -3.39
C LEU A 120 -21.54 25.42 -2.75
N PRO A 121 -21.19 25.65 -1.46
CA PRO A 121 -20.00 25.03 -0.88
C PRO A 121 -20.09 23.50 -0.83
N GLY A 122 -21.27 22.96 -0.50
CA GLY A 122 -21.53 21.52 -0.47
C GLY A 122 -21.58 20.93 -1.88
N GLU A 123 -22.14 21.66 -2.84
CA GLU A 123 -22.13 21.27 -4.26
C GLU A 123 -20.72 21.22 -4.83
N VAL A 124 -19.90 22.25 -4.60
CA VAL A 124 -18.49 22.28 -5.02
C VAL A 124 -17.68 21.17 -4.34
N PHE A 125 -17.93 20.89 -3.06
CA PHE A 125 -17.29 19.80 -2.34
C PHE A 125 -17.63 18.42 -2.92
N ARG A 126 -18.89 18.23 -3.34
CA ARG A 126 -19.38 16.98 -3.97
C ARG A 126 -19.11 16.90 -5.47
N ALA A 127 -18.78 18.03 -6.11
CA ALA A 127 -18.59 18.11 -7.55
C ALA A 127 -17.45 17.20 -8.02
N ARG A 128 -17.71 16.42 -9.07
CA ARG A 128 -16.71 15.62 -9.77
C ARG A 128 -16.30 16.38 -11.03
N PRO A 129 -15.12 17.01 -11.08
CA PRO A 129 -14.68 17.72 -12.27
C PRO A 129 -14.51 16.72 -13.43
N THR A 130 -15.21 16.94 -14.54
CA THR A 130 -15.11 16.15 -15.77
C THR A 130 -14.00 16.72 -16.66
N GLY A 131 -13.10 15.86 -17.15
CA GLY A 131 -12.04 16.25 -18.07
C GLY A 131 -10.90 15.23 -18.16
N ARG A 132 -10.08 15.31 -19.22
CA ARG A 132 -8.87 14.49 -19.33
C ARG A 132 -7.82 15.02 -18.37
N ARG A 133 -7.37 14.17 -17.45
CA ARG A 133 -6.29 14.47 -16.52
C ARG A 133 -4.96 14.56 -17.29
N PRO A 134 -4.12 15.59 -17.07
CA PRO A 134 -2.75 15.60 -17.58
C PRO A 134 -1.98 14.36 -17.09
N ARG A 135 -1.07 13.82 -17.91
CA ARG A 135 -0.14 12.75 -17.48
C ARG A 135 0.71 13.28 -16.32
N GLY A 136 0.76 12.53 -15.22
CA GLY A 136 1.55 12.88 -14.03
C GLY A 136 0.85 12.55 -12.70
N ARG A 137 1.56 12.79 -11.59
CA ARG A 137 1.05 12.54 -10.24
C ARG A 137 -0.19 13.41 -9.95
N PRO A 138 -1.25 12.85 -9.36
CA PRO A 138 -2.29 13.63 -8.70
C PRO A 138 -1.72 14.78 -7.86
N ARG A 139 -2.25 16.01 -8.01
CA ARG A 139 -2.06 17.03 -6.97
C ARG A 139 -2.71 16.52 -5.69
N THR A 140 -1.92 16.47 -4.62
CA THR A 140 -2.38 16.08 -3.27
C THR A 140 -3.56 16.95 -2.89
N ARG A 141 -4.73 16.33 -2.70
CA ARG A 141 -5.94 17.00 -2.25
C ARG A 141 -5.81 17.26 -0.75
N TRP A 142 -6.57 18.22 -0.25
CA TRP A 142 -6.65 18.46 1.18
C TRP A 142 -7.07 17.18 1.94
N ARG A 143 -7.99 16.39 1.39
CA ARG A 143 -8.41 15.07 1.92
C ARG A 143 -7.26 14.08 2.08
N ASP A 144 -6.26 14.11 1.19
CA ASP A 144 -5.12 13.19 1.25
C ASP A 144 -4.24 13.47 2.49
N TYR A 145 -4.23 14.71 3.00
CA TYR A 145 -3.56 15.04 4.27
C TYR A 145 -4.35 14.58 5.50
N GLU A 146 -5.65 14.35 5.37
CA GLU A 146 -6.48 13.90 6.48
C GLU A 146 -6.19 12.45 6.83
N TYR A 147 -6.04 11.58 5.82
CA TYR A 147 -5.72 10.15 6.05
C TYR A 147 -4.36 9.94 6.73
N LEU A 148 -3.41 10.86 6.54
CA LEU A 148 -2.14 10.84 7.30
C LEU A 148 -2.37 11.01 8.81
N SER A 149 -3.44 11.69 9.22
CA SER A 149 -3.75 11.89 10.65
C SER A 149 -4.23 10.62 11.36
N LEU A 150 -4.72 9.63 10.61
CA LEU A 150 -5.08 8.30 11.14
C LEU A 150 -3.84 7.52 11.60
N TYR A 151 -2.66 7.87 11.09
CA TYR A 151 -1.41 7.18 11.34
C TYR A 151 -0.33 8.15 11.85
N PRO A 152 -0.39 8.61 13.11
CA PRO A 152 0.63 9.49 13.67
C PRO A 152 2.01 8.81 13.64
N LEU A 153 3.04 9.49 13.12
CA LEU A 153 4.40 8.93 13.02
C LEU A 153 4.95 8.39 14.36
N ALA A 154 4.54 8.97 15.49
CA ALA A 154 4.96 8.51 16.82
C ALA A 154 4.40 7.12 17.20
N GLN A 155 3.36 6.65 16.50
CA GLN A 155 2.73 5.33 16.69
C GLN A 155 3.14 4.33 15.60
N MET A 156 3.94 4.76 14.62
CA MET A 156 4.39 3.91 13.53
C MET A 156 5.64 3.12 13.95
N SER A 157 5.71 1.85 13.55
CA SER A 157 6.90 1.02 13.65
C SER A 157 7.53 0.77 12.28
N LEU A 158 8.80 0.36 12.28
CA LEU A 158 9.45 -0.22 11.11
C LEU A 158 8.83 -1.59 10.77
N ALA A 159 9.25 -2.17 9.65
CA ALA A 159 9.09 -3.60 9.43
C ALA A 159 9.73 -4.39 10.60
N PRO A 160 9.20 -5.57 10.95
CA PRO A 160 9.79 -6.43 11.99
C PRO A 160 11.27 -6.80 11.71
N ASP A 161 11.60 -6.91 10.42
CA ASP A 161 12.81 -7.44 9.80
C ASP A 161 13.37 -6.43 8.77
N PRO A 162 13.79 -5.23 9.20
CA PRO A 162 14.15 -4.13 8.29
C PRO A 162 15.53 -4.28 7.61
N ASP A 163 16.31 -5.29 8.01
CA ASP A 163 17.67 -5.52 7.55
C ASP A 163 17.69 -6.61 6.47
N VAL A 164 18.67 -6.54 5.56
CA VAL A 164 18.84 -7.58 4.53
C VAL A 164 19.33 -8.87 5.19
N PRO A 165 18.61 -10.00 5.08
CA PRO A 165 19.02 -11.23 5.73
C PRO A 165 20.34 -11.76 5.17
N GLU A 166 21.25 -12.24 6.03
CA GLU A 166 22.55 -12.77 5.59
C GLU A 166 22.40 -13.99 4.65
N GLY A 167 21.34 -14.77 4.83
CA GLY A 167 21.04 -15.96 4.01
C GLY A 167 20.30 -15.69 2.70
N LEU A 168 19.96 -14.43 2.40
CA LEU A 168 19.25 -14.06 1.17
C LEU A 168 20.23 -14.07 -0.02
N PRO A 169 20.08 -14.98 -1.00
CA PRO A 169 20.94 -14.96 -2.18
C PRO A 169 20.74 -13.65 -2.96
N THR A 170 21.82 -13.08 -3.47
CA THR A 170 21.79 -11.76 -4.14
C THR A 170 20.88 -11.72 -5.36
N VAL A 171 20.69 -12.86 -6.03
CA VAL A 171 19.81 -12.98 -7.21
C VAL A 171 18.34 -12.77 -6.83
N ALA A 172 17.95 -13.11 -5.60
CA ALA A 172 16.60 -12.91 -5.12
C ALA A 172 16.32 -11.44 -4.77
N TYR A 173 17.33 -10.67 -4.39
CA TYR A 173 17.16 -9.29 -3.93
C TYR A 173 16.79 -8.31 -5.06
N ASN A 174 15.75 -7.50 -4.85
CA ASN A 174 15.39 -6.43 -5.79
C ASN A 174 15.92 -5.04 -5.38
N PRO A 175 16.57 -4.25 -6.27
CA PRO A 175 17.17 -2.96 -5.92
C PRO A 175 16.22 -1.76 -5.81
N TRP A 176 14.92 -1.92 -6.10
CA TRP A 176 13.86 -0.90 -5.91
C TRP A 176 14.15 0.46 -6.58
N MET A 177 14.69 0.40 -7.79
CA MET A 177 15.13 1.52 -8.61
C MET A 177 14.03 2.54 -8.89
N ASP A 178 12.79 2.10 -9.11
CA ASP A 178 11.68 3.03 -9.33
C ASP A 178 11.52 4.01 -8.17
N LEU A 179 11.64 3.53 -6.93
CA LEU A 179 11.50 4.37 -5.74
C LEU A 179 12.62 5.41 -5.68
N ARG A 180 13.87 5.01 -6.00
CA ARG A 180 15.06 5.87 -6.03
C ARG A 180 14.97 7.03 -7.02
N LEU A 181 14.13 6.91 -8.05
CA LEU A 181 13.94 7.97 -9.05
C LEU A 181 13.16 9.18 -8.52
N ARG A 182 12.40 9.04 -7.42
CA ARG A 182 11.60 10.15 -6.85
C ARG A 182 12.50 11.19 -6.20
N GLU A 183 12.16 12.48 -6.33
CA GLU A 183 13.01 13.60 -5.90
C GLU A 183 13.39 13.55 -4.42
N ASP A 184 12.41 13.25 -3.56
CA ASP A 184 12.57 13.12 -2.12
C ASP A 184 13.44 11.92 -1.73
N VAL A 185 13.28 10.78 -2.40
CA VAL A 185 14.12 9.58 -2.18
C VAL A 185 15.53 9.79 -2.72
N ARG A 186 15.67 10.39 -3.90
CA ARG A 186 16.97 10.70 -4.52
C ARG A 186 17.80 11.64 -3.64
N ALA A 187 17.15 12.61 -2.99
CA ALA A 187 17.79 13.54 -2.07
C ALA A 187 18.40 12.86 -0.83
N LEU A 188 17.97 11.64 -0.49
CA LEU A 188 18.54 10.86 0.62
C LEU A 188 19.91 10.27 0.28
N ASN A 189 20.27 10.20 -1.00
CA ASN A 189 21.51 9.61 -1.49
C ASN A 189 21.79 8.19 -0.91
N THR A 190 20.76 7.33 -0.93
CA THR A 190 20.85 5.96 -0.41
C THR A 190 21.78 5.11 -1.26
N SER A 191 22.57 4.26 -0.62
CA SER A 191 23.51 3.39 -1.33
C SER A 191 22.77 2.38 -2.24
N PHE A 192 23.35 2.08 -3.40
CA PHE A 192 22.88 1.02 -4.28
C PHE A 192 23.71 -0.26 -4.04
N PRO A 193 23.10 -1.47 -4.07
CA PRO A 193 21.67 -1.77 -4.26
C PRO A 193 20.87 -1.89 -2.94
N TYR A 194 21.55 -1.97 -1.80
CA TYR A 194 20.94 -2.40 -0.54
C TYR A 194 20.40 -1.27 0.36
N GLY A 195 20.75 0.00 0.09
CA GLY A 195 20.37 1.12 0.97
C GLY A 195 21.20 1.13 2.27
N PRO A 196 20.61 1.13 3.47
CA PRO A 196 19.16 1.14 3.74
C PRO A 196 18.56 2.54 3.51
N ILE A 197 17.24 2.62 3.42
CA ILE A 197 16.52 3.89 3.53
C ILE A 197 16.62 4.38 4.99
N PRO A 198 16.90 5.68 5.26
CA PRO A 198 16.93 6.21 6.62
C PRO A 198 15.64 5.91 7.41
N LYS A 199 15.78 5.52 8.67
CA LYS A 199 14.68 5.09 9.54
C LYS A 199 13.48 6.04 9.54
N ASP A 200 13.72 7.34 9.63
CA ASP A 200 12.65 8.33 9.66
C ASP A 200 11.89 8.40 8.32
N PHE A 201 12.58 8.15 7.20
CA PHE A 201 11.96 8.08 5.88
C PHE A 201 11.22 6.76 5.66
N GLN A 202 11.72 5.62 6.18
CA GLN A 202 10.98 4.35 6.18
C GLN A 202 9.62 4.48 6.87
N LEU A 203 9.59 5.09 8.07
CA LEU A 203 8.35 5.36 8.80
C LEU A 203 7.38 6.24 8.00
N ARG A 204 7.90 7.24 7.28
CA ARG A 204 7.07 8.09 6.40
C ARG A 204 6.51 7.30 5.22
N ILE A 205 7.29 6.44 4.56
CA ILE A 205 6.79 5.60 3.47
C ILE A 205 5.63 4.74 3.98
N ARG A 206 5.82 4.04 5.10
CA ARG A 206 4.78 3.20 5.74
C ARG A 206 3.54 4.02 6.08
N GLN A 207 3.71 5.20 6.68
CA GLN A 207 2.61 6.11 7.00
C GLN A 207 1.80 6.48 5.75
N HIS A 208 2.48 6.84 4.66
CA HIS A 208 1.82 7.22 3.41
C HIS A 208 1.16 6.03 2.73
N TYR A 209 1.75 4.83 2.83
CA TYR A 209 1.13 3.61 2.31
C TYR A 209 -0.17 3.30 3.06
N PHE A 210 -0.16 3.29 4.41
CA PHE A 210 -1.38 3.05 5.20
C PHE A 210 -2.45 4.12 4.97
N ALA A 211 -2.05 5.39 4.87
CA ALA A 211 -2.97 6.47 4.50
C ALA A 211 -3.58 6.27 3.09
N ALA A 212 -2.80 5.79 2.12
CA ALA A 212 -3.28 5.48 0.78
C ALA A 212 -4.26 4.30 0.78
N VAL A 213 -4.01 3.27 1.61
CA VAL A 213 -4.94 2.14 1.80
C VAL A 213 -6.27 2.63 2.38
N SER A 214 -6.26 3.42 3.47
CA SER A 214 -7.51 3.98 4.02
C SER A 214 -8.25 4.91 3.05
N TYR A 215 -7.51 5.66 2.23
CA TYR A 215 -8.12 6.46 1.17
C TYR A 215 -8.80 5.56 0.11
N MET A 216 -8.13 4.47 -0.29
CA MET A 216 -8.66 3.50 -1.25
C MET A 216 -9.89 2.79 -0.70
N ASP A 217 -9.85 2.35 0.55
CA ASP A 217 -10.99 1.77 1.29
C ASP A 217 -12.21 2.71 1.24
N ALA A 218 -12.02 4.01 1.52
CA ALA A 218 -13.09 4.98 1.40
C ALA A 218 -13.60 5.19 -0.05
N GLN A 219 -12.82 4.86 -1.09
CA GLN A 219 -13.32 4.85 -2.47
C GLN A 219 -14.12 3.57 -2.75
N VAL A 220 -13.65 2.41 -2.28
CA VAL A 220 -14.39 1.14 -2.37
C VAL A 220 -15.73 1.25 -1.67
N GLY A 221 -15.76 1.73 -0.43
CA GLY A 221 -17.01 1.91 0.32
C GLY A 221 -18.01 2.84 -0.39
N ARG A 222 -17.55 3.86 -1.13
CA ARG A 222 -18.43 4.72 -1.94
C ARG A 222 -19.00 4.00 -3.16
N LEU A 223 -18.20 3.14 -3.79
CA LEU A 223 -18.65 2.32 -4.91
C LEU A 223 -19.70 1.31 -4.46
N LEU A 224 -19.42 0.58 -3.37
CA LEU A 224 -20.30 -0.44 -2.84
C LEU A 224 -21.58 0.16 -2.24
N SER A 225 -21.49 1.28 -1.51
CA SER A 225 -22.68 1.98 -1.02
C SER A 225 -23.57 2.48 -2.16
N ALA A 226 -23.00 2.92 -3.29
CA ALA A 226 -23.80 3.30 -4.45
C ALA A 226 -24.46 2.09 -5.13
N LEU A 227 -23.77 0.94 -5.19
CA LEU A 227 -24.33 -0.32 -5.68
C LEU A 227 -25.56 -0.75 -4.84
N ASP A 228 -25.44 -0.61 -3.52
CA ASP A 228 -26.48 -0.93 -2.55
C ASP A 228 -27.65 0.07 -2.60
N ASP A 229 -27.37 1.39 -2.65
CA ASP A 229 -28.39 2.43 -2.81
C ASP A 229 -29.22 2.27 -4.11
N MET A 230 -28.62 1.66 -5.14
CA MET A 230 -29.29 1.33 -6.41
C MET A 230 -30.10 0.03 -6.36
N GLY A 231 -30.06 -0.71 -5.25
CA GLY A 231 -30.72 -2.00 -5.10
C GLY A 231 -30.08 -3.11 -5.93
N LEU A 232 -28.81 -2.98 -6.31
CA LEU A 232 -28.08 -3.94 -7.15
C LEU A 232 -27.24 -4.94 -6.33
N ALA A 233 -27.11 -4.73 -5.02
CA ALA A 233 -26.28 -5.56 -4.15
C ALA A 233 -26.77 -7.02 -4.10
N ASP A 234 -28.06 -7.28 -4.25
CA ASP A 234 -28.62 -8.65 -4.24
C ASP A 234 -28.47 -9.40 -5.58
N ASP A 235 -27.98 -8.76 -6.63
CA ASP A 235 -27.87 -9.32 -8.00
C ASP A 235 -26.47 -9.10 -8.62
N THR A 236 -25.51 -8.65 -7.82
CA THR A 236 -24.15 -8.35 -8.30
C THR A 236 -23.11 -9.11 -7.48
N MET A 237 -22.35 -10.00 -8.13
CA MET A 237 -21.14 -10.54 -7.55
C MET A 237 -20.05 -9.47 -7.48
N VAL A 238 -19.40 -9.34 -6.32
CA VAL A 238 -18.28 -8.41 -6.11
C VAL A 238 -17.03 -9.22 -5.81
N VAL A 239 -16.00 -9.08 -6.65
CA VAL A 239 -14.68 -9.67 -6.44
C VAL A 239 -13.68 -8.55 -6.18
N PHE A 240 -13.04 -8.57 -5.02
CA PHE A 240 -12.00 -7.62 -4.65
C PHE A 240 -10.66 -8.34 -4.55
N SER A 241 -9.66 -7.81 -5.25
CA SER A 241 -8.30 -8.37 -5.22
C SER A 241 -7.24 -7.30 -5.49
N SER A 242 -5.97 -7.69 -5.42
CA SER A 242 -4.79 -6.94 -5.86
C SER A 242 -4.05 -7.74 -6.93
N ASP A 243 -3.32 -7.06 -7.81
CA ASP A 243 -2.45 -7.71 -8.81
C ASP A 243 -1.21 -8.34 -8.16
N HIS A 244 -0.64 -7.67 -7.16
CA HIS A 244 0.48 -8.16 -6.34
C HIS A 244 0.55 -7.43 -4.99
N GLY A 245 1.50 -7.82 -4.15
CA GLY A 245 1.84 -7.18 -2.88
C GLY A 245 2.82 -6.00 -3.00
N TRP A 246 3.39 -5.57 -1.88
CA TRP A 246 4.38 -4.48 -1.82
C TRP A 246 5.15 -4.52 -0.49
N SER A 247 6.47 -4.79 -0.53
CA SER A 247 7.37 -4.71 0.63
C SER A 247 7.54 -3.26 1.11
N LEU A 248 7.40 -3.09 2.42
CA LEU A 248 7.42 -1.84 3.18
C LEU A 248 8.61 -1.78 4.15
N GLY A 249 9.72 -2.44 3.77
CA GLY A 249 10.97 -2.49 4.51
C GLY A 249 11.37 -3.89 4.96
N GLU A 250 10.46 -4.87 4.87
CA GLU A 250 10.75 -6.29 5.15
C GLU A 250 11.94 -6.75 4.27
N HIS A 251 12.91 -7.43 4.89
CA HIS A 251 14.19 -7.88 4.30
C HIS A 251 15.07 -6.77 3.72
N GLY A 252 14.87 -5.52 4.16
CA GLY A 252 15.49 -4.34 3.55
C GLY A 252 14.98 -4.03 2.13
N GLU A 253 13.95 -4.75 1.66
CA GLU A 253 13.34 -4.58 0.35
C GLU A 253 12.26 -3.49 0.36
N TRP A 254 11.98 -2.99 -0.84
CA TRP A 254 10.86 -2.09 -1.12
C TRP A 254 10.25 -2.50 -2.45
N ALA A 255 8.97 -2.20 -2.66
CA ALA A 255 8.22 -2.60 -3.85
C ALA A 255 7.97 -4.11 -3.96
N LYS A 256 7.86 -4.68 -5.16
CA LYS A 256 7.17 -5.96 -5.41
C LYS A 256 7.95 -6.96 -6.26
N TYR A 257 9.15 -6.61 -6.69
CA TYR A 257 9.86 -7.34 -7.74
C TYR A 257 10.56 -8.58 -7.19
N SER A 258 9.86 -9.36 -6.38
CA SER A 258 10.38 -10.37 -5.47
C SER A 258 9.39 -11.53 -5.38
N ASN A 259 9.90 -12.69 -4.95
CA ASN A 259 9.07 -13.86 -4.71
C ASN A 259 8.67 -14.02 -3.22
N PHE A 260 9.08 -13.12 -2.31
CA PHE A 260 8.67 -13.16 -0.90
C PHE A 260 7.15 -13.04 -0.72
N ASP A 261 6.62 -13.52 0.42
CA ASP A 261 5.18 -13.47 0.71
C ASP A 261 4.65 -12.03 0.66
N VAL A 262 5.40 -11.04 1.16
CA VAL A 262 5.00 -9.63 1.15
C VAL A 262 4.79 -9.04 -0.25
N ALA A 263 5.40 -9.65 -1.27
CA ALA A 263 5.29 -9.24 -2.67
C ALA A 263 4.25 -10.05 -3.46
N THR A 264 3.98 -11.29 -3.06
CA THR A 264 3.14 -12.24 -3.81
C THR A 264 1.77 -12.47 -3.18
N ARG A 265 1.64 -12.33 -1.85
CA ARG A 265 0.38 -12.50 -1.12
C ARG A 265 -0.52 -11.29 -1.33
N VAL A 266 -1.73 -11.54 -1.84
CA VAL A 266 -2.74 -10.52 -2.13
C VAL A 266 -4.03 -10.76 -1.34
N PRO A 267 -4.83 -9.71 -1.06
CA PRO A 267 -6.20 -9.92 -0.63
C PRO A 267 -7.01 -10.53 -1.78
N LEU A 268 -7.90 -11.47 -1.47
CA LEU A 268 -8.88 -12.01 -2.41
C LEU A 268 -10.20 -12.23 -1.66
N MET A 269 -11.22 -11.48 -2.04
CA MET A 269 -12.54 -11.50 -1.40
C MET A 269 -13.63 -11.63 -2.46
N PHE A 270 -14.60 -12.49 -2.19
CA PHE A 270 -15.77 -12.71 -3.03
C PHE A 270 -17.01 -12.47 -2.20
N TYR A 271 -17.88 -11.61 -2.71
CA TYR A 271 -19.26 -11.50 -2.30
C TYR A 271 -20.13 -12.02 -3.44
N VAL A 272 -20.93 -13.04 -3.15
CA VAL A 272 -21.86 -13.66 -4.08
C VAL A 272 -23.25 -13.70 -3.43
N PRO A 273 -24.23 -12.94 -3.95
CA PRO A 273 -25.60 -12.97 -3.43
C PRO A 273 -26.20 -14.37 -3.43
N GLY A 274 -26.83 -14.76 -2.32
CA GLY A 274 -27.44 -16.09 -2.17
C GLY A 274 -26.44 -17.24 -1.98
N VAL A 275 -25.13 -16.95 -1.87
CA VAL A 275 -24.10 -17.96 -1.59
C VAL A 275 -23.27 -17.58 -0.37
N THR A 276 -22.63 -16.40 -0.40
CA THR A 276 -21.84 -15.91 0.74
C THR A 276 -22.68 -15.10 1.72
N PHE A 277 -23.84 -14.61 1.26
CA PHE A 277 -24.77 -13.80 2.04
C PHE A 277 -26.22 -14.16 1.69
N PHE A 278 -27.06 -14.36 2.70
CA PHE A 278 -28.49 -14.67 2.55
C PHE A 278 -29.33 -13.54 3.16
N PRO A 279 -30.19 -12.85 2.37
CA PRO A 279 -30.94 -11.66 2.82
C PRO A 279 -31.88 -11.89 4.01
N ASP A 280 -32.32 -13.12 4.26
CA ASP A 280 -33.28 -13.47 5.33
C ASP A 280 -32.81 -13.13 6.77
N TRP A 281 -31.56 -12.70 6.94
CA TRP A 281 -30.98 -12.31 8.22
C TRP A 281 -30.95 -10.81 8.52
N LEU A 282 -31.23 -9.94 7.54
CA LEU A 282 -31.25 -8.49 7.73
C LEU A 282 -32.60 -7.91 7.32
N GLY A 283 -33.47 -7.72 8.31
CA GLY A 283 -34.64 -6.86 8.13
C GLY A 283 -34.18 -5.46 7.71
N ALA A 284 -34.53 -5.05 6.48
CA ALA A 284 -34.47 -3.68 5.97
C ALA A 284 -33.15 -2.89 6.26
N GLY A 285 -31.98 -3.53 6.13
CA GLY A 285 -30.67 -2.89 6.31
C GLY A 285 -29.86 -2.80 5.01
N SER A 286 -29.00 -1.78 4.89
CA SER A 286 -28.00 -1.66 3.82
C SER A 286 -26.92 -2.73 3.97
N ILE A 287 -26.58 -3.43 2.87
CA ILE A 287 -25.54 -4.47 2.79
C ILE A 287 -24.14 -3.83 2.84
N PHE A 288 -23.95 -2.72 2.13
CA PHE A 288 -22.65 -2.03 2.02
C PHE A 288 -22.74 -0.56 2.46
N PRO A 289 -23.10 -0.27 3.72
CA PRO A 289 -23.19 1.11 4.18
C PRO A 289 -21.81 1.77 4.12
N PHE A 290 -21.74 3.02 3.63
CA PHE A 290 -20.49 3.76 3.64
C PHE A 290 -20.02 4.02 5.09
N ILE A 291 -18.85 3.51 5.45
CA ILE A 291 -18.22 3.73 6.76
C ILE A 291 -17.21 4.86 6.67
N ASP A 292 -17.41 5.91 7.49
CA ASP A 292 -16.45 7.00 7.61
C ASP A 292 -15.44 6.74 8.74
N VAL A 293 -14.22 6.37 8.34
CA VAL A 293 -13.10 6.09 9.25
C VAL A 293 -12.72 7.26 10.17
N PHE A 294 -13.11 8.49 9.86
CA PHE A 294 -12.87 9.66 10.73
C PHE A 294 -13.98 9.91 11.75
N GLY A 295 -15.20 9.45 11.47
CA GLY A 295 -16.40 9.78 12.24
C GLY A 295 -16.94 8.62 13.07
N GLN A 296 -16.66 7.38 12.69
CA GLN A 296 -17.27 6.18 13.27
C GLN A 296 -16.19 5.23 13.80
N SER A 297 -15.97 5.24 15.12
CA SER A 297 -14.87 4.51 15.75
C SER A 297 -15.21 3.07 16.18
N LYS A 298 -16.45 2.61 16.00
CA LYS A 298 -16.88 1.27 16.42
C LYS A 298 -17.93 0.69 15.48
N HIS A 299 -17.48 0.06 14.40
CA HIS A 299 -18.27 -0.94 13.70
C HIS A 299 -17.84 -2.33 14.15
N THR A 300 -18.82 -3.19 14.40
CA THR A 300 -18.55 -4.58 14.78
C THR A 300 -18.91 -5.43 13.58
N PHE A 301 -17.88 -5.95 12.91
CA PHE A 301 -18.08 -6.92 11.83
C PHE A 301 -18.24 -8.30 12.46
N LYS A 302 -19.26 -9.06 12.04
CA LYS A 302 -19.28 -10.49 12.36
C LYS A 302 -18.23 -11.17 11.49
N ALA A 303 -17.49 -12.11 12.07
CA ALA A 303 -16.55 -12.91 11.31
C ALA A 303 -17.34 -13.75 10.28
N GLU A 304 -17.14 -13.43 9.00
CA GLU A 304 -17.65 -14.24 7.90
C GLU A 304 -16.71 -15.42 7.63
N LYS A 305 -17.10 -16.24 6.65
CA LYS A 305 -16.35 -17.43 6.25
C LYS A 305 -14.97 -17.03 5.72
N VAL A 306 -13.92 -17.57 6.34
CA VAL A 306 -12.53 -17.44 5.88
C VAL A 306 -12.11 -18.77 5.27
N VAL A 307 -11.70 -18.73 4.00
CA VAL A 307 -11.00 -19.84 3.33
C VAL A 307 -9.51 -19.61 3.53
N ARG A 308 -8.81 -20.61 4.06
CA ARG A 308 -7.38 -20.56 4.35
C ARG A 308 -6.53 -21.40 3.40
N ASN A 309 -7.15 -22.28 2.62
CA ASN A 309 -6.44 -23.07 1.59
C ASN A 309 -5.66 -22.17 0.62
N MET A 310 -4.59 -22.73 0.02
CA MET A 310 -3.79 -21.99 -0.95
C MET A 310 -4.57 -21.86 -2.25
N VAL A 311 -4.55 -20.66 -2.82
CA VAL A 311 -5.23 -20.31 -4.06
C VAL A 311 -4.34 -19.37 -4.86
N GLU A 312 -4.57 -19.31 -6.16
CA GLU A 312 -3.81 -18.50 -7.10
C GLU A 312 -4.72 -17.50 -7.82
N LEU A 313 -4.14 -16.39 -8.31
CA LEU A 313 -4.94 -15.43 -9.08
C LEU A 313 -5.43 -16.00 -10.42
N VAL A 314 -4.81 -17.05 -10.93
CA VAL A 314 -5.25 -17.75 -12.15
C VAL A 314 -6.59 -18.47 -11.95
N ASP A 315 -6.94 -18.80 -10.70
CA ASP A 315 -8.21 -19.44 -10.32
C ASP A 315 -9.42 -18.50 -10.45
N VAL A 316 -9.19 -17.19 -10.51
CA VAL A 316 -10.27 -16.18 -10.55
C VAL A 316 -11.11 -16.33 -11.81
N PHE A 317 -10.50 -16.58 -12.96
CA PHE A 317 -11.23 -16.68 -14.23
C PHE A 317 -12.26 -17.81 -14.25
N PRO A 318 -11.90 -19.08 -13.98
CA PRO A 318 -12.87 -20.17 -13.99
C PRO A 318 -13.88 -20.07 -12.84
N THR A 319 -13.46 -19.56 -11.68
CA THR A 319 -14.36 -19.35 -10.54
C THR A 319 -15.42 -18.31 -10.86
N VAL A 320 -15.05 -17.14 -11.39
CA VAL A 320 -16.00 -16.07 -11.74
C VAL A 320 -16.96 -16.52 -12.83
N ALA A 321 -16.47 -17.21 -13.87
CA ALA A 321 -17.32 -17.73 -14.94
C ALA A 321 -18.41 -18.68 -14.38
N TYR A 322 -17.99 -19.64 -13.56
CA TYR A 322 -18.93 -20.59 -12.94
C TYR A 322 -19.92 -19.90 -12.00
N MET A 323 -19.45 -19.02 -11.13
CA MET A 323 -20.30 -18.33 -10.15
C MET A 323 -21.27 -17.35 -10.80
N ALA A 324 -20.97 -16.85 -12.00
CA ALA A 324 -21.88 -16.05 -12.81
C ALA A 324 -22.95 -16.88 -13.56
N GLY A 325 -22.98 -18.20 -13.35
CA GLY A 325 -23.94 -19.11 -13.99
C GLY A 325 -23.55 -19.59 -15.39
N LEU A 326 -22.29 -19.37 -15.80
CA LEU A 326 -21.74 -19.96 -17.02
C LEU A 326 -21.07 -21.30 -16.70
N GLU A 327 -20.71 -22.05 -17.73
CA GLU A 327 -19.80 -23.18 -17.56
C GLU A 327 -18.38 -22.66 -17.29
N ALA A 328 -17.66 -23.28 -16.35
CA ALA A 328 -16.25 -22.99 -16.15
C ALA A 328 -15.48 -23.41 -17.42
N PRO A 329 -14.51 -22.61 -17.91
CA PRO A 329 -13.65 -23.04 -19.01
C PRO A 329 -12.96 -24.37 -18.70
N ASP A 330 -12.78 -25.20 -19.71
CA ASP A 330 -12.06 -26.46 -19.57
C ASP A 330 -10.58 -26.22 -19.21
N PRO A 331 -9.93 -27.16 -18.49
CA PRO A 331 -8.50 -27.10 -18.23
C PRO A 331 -7.69 -27.01 -19.53
N CYS A 332 -6.69 -26.14 -19.54
CA CYS A 332 -5.78 -26.02 -20.68
C CYS A 332 -4.98 -27.32 -20.88
N PRO A 333 -4.72 -27.71 -22.14
CA PRO A 333 -3.78 -28.78 -22.42
C PRO A 333 -2.35 -28.36 -22.07
N ASP A 334 -1.47 -29.36 -22.04
CA ASP A 334 -0.04 -29.24 -21.71
C ASP A 334 0.74 -28.18 -22.50
N VAL A 335 0.20 -27.62 -23.59
CA VAL A 335 0.70 -26.41 -24.24
C VAL A 335 -0.50 -25.75 -24.92
N SER A 336 -0.83 -24.52 -24.55
CA SER A 336 -2.10 -23.88 -24.90
C SER A 336 -1.97 -22.64 -25.79
N PHE A 337 -0.82 -22.37 -26.41
CA PHE A 337 -0.59 -21.16 -27.24
C PHE A 337 -1.58 -20.94 -28.39
N LYS A 338 -2.29 -22.00 -28.81
CA LYS A 338 -3.28 -21.96 -29.89
C LYS A 338 -4.71 -22.12 -29.39
N GLU A 339 -4.89 -22.41 -28.09
CA GLU A 339 -6.20 -22.52 -27.49
C GLU A 339 -6.72 -21.13 -27.16
N GLU A 340 -7.92 -20.79 -27.64
CA GLU A 340 -8.49 -19.46 -27.44
C GLU A 340 -9.21 -19.33 -26.08
N LEU A 341 -9.77 -20.43 -25.57
CA LEU A 341 -10.53 -20.47 -24.32
C LEU A 341 -10.25 -21.76 -23.55
N CYS A 342 -9.46 -21.64 -22.49
CA CYS A 342 -9.23 -22.67 -21.48
C CYS A 342 -8.76 -21.99 -20.18
N THR A 343 -8.58 -22.75 -19.10
CA THR A 343 -8.02 -22.24 -17.84
C THR A 343 -6.86 -23.09 -17.33
N GLU A 344 -5.83 -22.46 -16.77
CA GLU A 344 -4.75 -23.15 -16.04
C GLU A 344 -5.00 -23.13 -14.52
N GLY A 345 -6.05 -22.44 -14.05
CA GLY A 345 -6.41 -22.35 -12.64
C GLY A 345 -7.58 -23.28 -12.29
N ASP A 346 -7.79 -23.45 -11.00
CA ASP A 346 -8.87 -24.28 -10.48
C ASP A 346 -10.16 -23.47 -10.26
N ASN A 347 -11.31 -24.10 -10.52
CA ASN A 347 -12.59 -23.52 -10.14
C ASN A 347 -12.84 -23.69 -8.64
N LEU A 348 -12.77 -22.59 -7.89
CA LEU A 348 -12.90 -22.56 -6.44
C LEU A 348 -14.34 -22.50 -5.95
N ALA A 349 -15.34 -22.61 -6.82
CA ALA A 349 -16.76 -22.49 -6.47
C ALA A 349 -17.19 -23.41 -5.31
N TYR A 350 -16.59 -24.61 -5.23
CA TYR A 350 -16.88 -25.58 -4.16
C TYR A 350 -16.52 -25.06 -2.77
N THR A 351 -15.57 -24.13 -2.66
CA THR A 351 -15.11 -23.56 -1.38
C THR A 351 -16.18 -22.68 -0.74
N PHE A 352 -17.12 -22.09 -1.51
CA PHE A 352 -18.15 -21.21 -0.97
C PHE A 352 -19.25 -21.95 -0.20
N GLY A 353 -19.59 -23.19 -0.57
CA GLY A 353 -20.64 -23.98 0.09
C GLY A 353 -20.16 -24.90 1.22
N ARG A 354 -18.86 -25.23 1.28
CA ARG A 354 -18.32 -26.21 2.24
C ARG A 354 -17.46 -25.57 3.31
N GLN A 355 -17.54 -26.04 4.56
CA GLN A 355 -16.52 -25.73 5.56
C GLN A 355 -15.21 -26.42 5.19
N GLU A 356 -14.09 -25.72 5.35
CA GLU A 356 -12.77 -26.32 5.20
C GLU A 356 -12.61 -27.47 6.21
N ARG A 357 -12.17 -28.63 5.73
CA ARG A 357 -12.03 -29.84 6.54
C ARG A 357 -10.70 -29.90 7.30
N GLY A 358 -9.77 -29.00 7.00
CA GLY A 358 -8.43 -28.95 7.57
C GLY A 358 -7.47 -28.23 6.62
N LYS A 359 -6.20 -28.15 7.01
CA LYS A 359 -5.14 -27.75 6.07
C LYS A 359 -5.00 -28.84 5.01
N ASP A 360 -4.96 -28.44 3.75
CA ASP A 360 -4.51 -29.32 2.69
C ASP A 360 -3.00 -29.15 2.52
N ASP A 361 -2.24 -30.20 2.87
CA ASP A 361 -0.79 -30.20 2.73
C ASP A 361 -0.37 -30.35 1.25
N GLU A 362 -1.32 -30.66 0.35
CA GLU A 362 -1.11 -30.80 -1.08
C GLU A 362 -1.23 -29.48 -1.86
N ASP A 363 -1.96 -28.51 -1.32
CA ASP A 363 -2.23 -27.23 -1.97
C ASP A 363 -0.96 -26.35 -2.01
N ILE A 364 -0.65 -25.85 -3.20
CA ILE A 364 0.53 -25.02 -3.47
C ILE A 364 0.10 -23.83 -4.32
N ALA A 365 0.53 -22.63 -3.96
CA ALA A 365 0.52 -21.47 -4.83
C ALA A 365 1.89 -21.27 -5.48
N PHE A 366 1.90 -21.01 -6.79
CA PHE A 366 3.12 -20.77 -7.56
C PHE A 366 3.34 -19.27 -7.76
N SER A 367 4.60 -18.89 -7.80
CA SER A 367 5.02 -17.52 -8.15
C SER A 367 6.35 -17.58 -8.87
N GLN A 368 6.63 -16.61 -9.73
CA GLN A 368 7.91 -16.53 -10.42
C GLN A 368 8.35 -15.10 -10.69
N TYR A 369 9.66 -14.89 -10.74
CA TYR A 369 10.23 -13.59 -11.06
C TYR A 369 11.55 -13.69 -11.86
N PRO A 370 11.72 -12.93 -12.95
CA PRO A 370 12.94 -12.97 -13.76
C PRO A 370 14.05 -12.06 -13.22
N ARG A 371 15.30 -12.42 -13.51
CA ARG A 371 16.50 -11.60 -13.26
C ARG A 371 17.44 -11.57 -14.46
N PRO A 372 18.12 -10.44 -14.68
CA PRO A 372 19.10 -10.32 -15.76
C PRO A 372 20.49 -10.86 -15.38
N ALA A 373 20.75 -11.05 -14.07
CA ALA A 373 22.00 -11.56 -13.51
C ALA A 373 21.83 -11.93 -12.02
N ASP A 374 22.84 -12.60 -11.46
CA ASP A 374 22.88 -12.99 -10.04
C ASP A 374 23.09 -11.83 -9.06
N VAL A 375 23.76 -10.78 -9.51
CA VAL A 375 24.03 -9.59 -8.70
C VAL A 375 23.04 -8.50 -9.10
N PRO A 376 22.41 -7.79 -8.14
CA PRO A 376 21.49 -6.71 -8.44
C PRO A 376 22.11 -5.63 -9.34
N GLN A 377 21.40 -5.30 -10.42
CA GLN A 377 21.73 -4.28 -11.42
C GLN A 377 20.53 -3.33 -11.58
N VAL A 378 20.73 -2.22 -12.30
CA VAL A 378 19.69 -1.19 -12.49
C VAL A 378 18.40 -1.76 -13.12
N ASN A 379 18.50 -2.79 -13.96
CA ASN A 379 17.36 -3.45 -14.58
C ASN A 379 16.91 -4.74 -13.86
N SER A 380 17.42 -5.05 -12.66
CA SER A 380 17.02 -6.27 -11.93
C SER A 380 15.57 -6.26 -11.46
N ASP A 381 15.02 -5.07 -11.21
CA ASP A 381 13.62 -4.89 -10.89
C ASP A 381 12.71 -5.29 -12.05
N LEU A 382 12.99 -4.83 -13.27
CA LEU A 382 12.16 -5.06 -14.46
C LEU A 382 13.06 -5.31 -15.68
N PRO A 383 13.63 -6.52 -15.82
CA PRO A 383 14.45 -6.85 -16.96
C PRO A 383 13.59 -6.93 -18.23
N PHE A 384 14.10 -6.43 -19.35
CA PHE A 384 13.49 -6.73 -20.65
C PHE A 384 13.66 -8.22 -20.96
N LEU A 385 12.71 -8.80 -21.71
CA LEU A 385 12.72 -10.22 -22.06
C LEU A 385 14.09 -10.70 -22.56
N LYS A 386 14.70 -9.99 -23.52
CA LYS A 386 16.01 -10.30 -24.10
C LYS A 386 17.18 -10.30 -23.10
N ASP A 387 17.02 -9.63 -21.96
CA ASP A 387 18.05 -9.46 -20.94
C ASP A 387 17.89 -10.47 -19.80
N ILE A 388 16.78 -11.22 -19.74
CA ILE A 388 16.53 -12.25 -18.72
C ILE A 388 17.53 -13.38 -18.92
N LYS A 389 18.20 -13.78 -17.83
CA LYS A 389 19.13 -14.92 -17.81
C LYS A 389 18.82 -15.92 -16.72
N VAL A 390 18.07 -15.50 -15.71
CA VAL A 390 17.70 -16.32 -14.56
C VAL A 390 16.20 -16.16 -14.31
N MET A 391 15.53 -17.24 -13.96
CA MET A 391 14.13 -17.23 -13.53
C MET A 391 14.04 -17.86 -12.13
N GLY A 392 13.46 -17.13 -11.18
CA GLY A 392 13.17 -17.65 -9.85
C GLY A 392 11.78 -18.26 -9.82
N TYR A 393 11.67 -19.57 -9.67
CA TYR A 393 10.40 -20.29 -9.51
C TYR A 393 10.17 -20.61 -8.04
N SER A 394 9.02 -20.23 -7.50
CA SER A 394 8.67 -20.34 -6.08
C SER A 394 7.41 -21.18 -5.88
N LEU A 395 7.46 -22.08 -4.91
CA LEU A 395 6.36 -22.90 -4.44
C LEU A 395 6.03 -22.49 -3.01
N ARG A 396 4.78 -22.11 -2.77
CA ARG A 396 4.28 -21.70 -1.47
C ARG A 396 3.20 -22.66 -0.99
N SER A 397 3.54 -23.46 0.03
CA SER A 397 2.60 -24.33 0.74
C SER A 397 2.30 -23.76 2.13
N TRP A 398 1.43 -24.39 2.91
CA TRP A 398 1.17 -24.01 4.30
C TRP A 398 2.40 -24.00 5.21
N ASP A 399 3.33 -24.93 4.99
CA ASP A 399 4.45 -25.18 5.88
C ASP A 399 5.71 -24.42 5.46
N TYR A 400 5.87 -24.16 4.16
CA TYR A 400 7.11 -23.62 3.62
C TYR A 400 6.92 -22.80 2.35
N ARG A 401 7.93 -21.97 2.08
CA ARG A 401 8.21 -21.40 0.76
C ARG A 401 9.53 -21.96 0.25
N TYR A 402 9.52 -22.47 -0.97
CA TYR A 402 10.71 -23.03 -1.62
C TYR A 402 10.92 -22.39 -2.99
N THR A 403 12.08 -21.78 -3.22
CA THR A 403 12.38 -21.09 -4.48
C THR A 403 13.69 -21.60 -5.06
N LEU A 404 13.73 -21.78 -6.38
CA LEU A 404 14.95 -22.02 -7.14
C LEU A 404 15.16 -20.95 -8.20
N TRP A 405 16.37 -20.41 -8.25
CA TRP A 405 16.82 -19.50 -9.29
C TRP A 405 17.59 -20.30 -10.35
N LEU A 406 16.97 -20.46 -11.52
CA LEU A 406 17.46 -21.34 -12.59
C LEU A 406 17.85 -20.52 -13.82
N GLY A 407 18.87 -20.98 -14.54
CA GLY A 407 19.23 -20.41 -15.83
C GLY A 407 18.04 -20.42 -16.80
N PHE A 408 17.84 -19.34 -17.54
CA PHE A 408 16.71 -19.15 -18.44
C PHE A 408 17.15 -18.57 -19.79
N ASP A 409 16.77 -19.22 -20.89
CA ASP A 409 16.99 -18.72 -22.26
C ASP A 409 15.73 -18.01 -22.79
N PRO A 410 15.75 -16.68 -22.93
CA PRO A 410 14.58 -15.92 -23.37
C PRO A 410 14.26 -16.06 -24.86
N ASN A 411 15.14 -16.66 -25.67
CA ASN A 411 14.87 -16.88 -27.09
C ASN A 411 14.03 -18.14 -27.30
N THR A 412 14.25 -19.14 -26.45
CA THR A 412 13.59 -20.44 -26.52
C THR A 412 12.58 -20.65 -25.39
N PHE A 413 12.50 -19.67 -24.47
CA PHE A 413 11.70 -19.68 -23.24
C PHE A 413 12.06 -20.84 -22.29
N LYS A 414 13.27 -21.38 -22.44
CA LYS A 414 13.69 -22.59 -21.74
C LYS A 414 14.35 -22.27 -20.42
N ALA A 415 13.82 -22.81 -19.32
CA ALA A 415 14.57 -22.87 -18.08
C ALA A 415 15.44 -24.14 -18.02
N ASN A 416 16.65 -23.99 -17.49
CA ASN A 416 17.62 -25.07 -17.34
C ASN A 416 17.65 -25.57 -15.89
N VAL A 417 16.96 -26.68 -15.62
CA VAL A 417 16.89 -27.32 -14.29
C VAL A 417 18.26 -27.70 -13.70
N THR A 418 19.28 -27.87 -14.54
CA THR A 418 20.62 -28.25 -14.09
C THR A 418 21.50 -27.05 -13.75
N ASP A 419 21.11 -25.86 -14.21
CA ASP A 419 21.82 -24.61 -13.99
C ASP A 419 21.18 -23.84 -12.84
N VAL A 420 21.49 -24.29 -11.61
CA VAL A 420 20.95 -23.72 -10.38
C VAL A 420 21.88 -22.63 -9.87
N HIS A 421 21.41 -21.39 -9.87
CA HIS A 421 22.15 -20.22 -9.41
C HIS A 421 22.07 -20.05 -7.88
N ALA A 422 20.88 -20.25 -7.32
CA ALA A 422 20.63 -20.17 -5.88
C ALA A 422 19.32 -20.87 -5.52
N GLY A 423 19.13 -21.12 -4.22
CA GLY A 423 17.88 -21.61 -3.68
C GLY A 423 17.50 -20.94 -2.37
N GLU A 424 16.21 -20.95 -2.08
CA GLU A 424 15.62 -20.44 -0.86
C GLU A 424 14.66 -21.49 -0.27
N LEU A 425 14.74 -21.71 1.05
CA LEU A 425 13.77 -22.50 1.80
C LEU A 425 13.48 -21.82 3.13
N TYR A 426 12.22 -21.45 3.33
CA TYR A 426 11.74 -20.84 4.57
C TYR A 426 10.62 -21.71 5.16
N MET A 427 10.77 -22.12 6.42
CA MET A 427 9.80 -22.94 7.15
C MET A 427 8.89 -22.03 7.97
N LEU A 428 7.65 -21.85 7.54
CA LEU A 428 6.76 -20.77 7.98
C LEU A 428 6.20 -20.95 9.39
N ALA A 429 6.22 -22.17 9.91
CA ALA A 429 5.83 -22.45 11.30
C ALA A 429 6.80 -21.81 12.30
N ASP A 430 8.10 -21.82 11.97
CA ASP A 430 9.17 -21.31 12.83
C ASP A 430 9.67 -19.93 12.38
N ASP A 431 9.62 -19.65 11.08
CA ASP A 431 10.10 -18.44 10.42
C ASP A 431 9.02 -17.82 9.52
N PRO A 432 7.94 -17.27 10.10
CA PRO A 432 6.83 -16.68 9.34
C PRO A 432 7.23 -15.40 8.60
N LEU A 433 8.33 -14.75 9.01
CA LEU A 433 8.87 -13.55 8.37
C LEU A 433 9.82 -13.87 7.22
N GLN A 434 10.27 -15.13 7.08
CA GLN A 434 11.15 -15.58 6.00
C GLN A 434 12.57 -14.97 6.08
N ASP A 435 13.10 -14.84 7.30
CA ASP A 435 14.42 -14.25 7.56
C ASP A 435 15.56 -15.28 7.47
N ASN A 436 15.25 -16.57 7.65
CA ASN A 436 16.25 -17.61 7.85
C ASN A 436 16.22 -18.63 6.71
N ASN A 437 17.00 -18.37 5.66
CA ASN A 437 17.11 -19.31 4.53
C ASN A 437 17.81 -20.61 4.94
N LEU A 438 17.06 -21.71 4.91
CA LEU A 438 17.54 -23.05 5.28
C LEU A 438 18.03 -23.89 4.09
N TYR A 439 17.95 -23.36 2.86
CA TYR A 439 18.18 -24.14 1.63
C TYR A 439 19.46 -24.98 1.68
N ASN A 440 20.61 -24.36 1.94
CA ASN A 440 21.91 -25.05 1.95
C ASN A 440 22.09 -26.05 3.11
N ARG A 441 21.26 -26.00 4.15
CA ARG A 441 21.37 -26.85 5.35
C ARG A 441 20.35 -27.99 5.35
N TRP A 442 19.41 -27.99 4.41
CA TRP A 442 18.30 -28.93 4.39
C TRP A 442 18.59 -30.16 3.53
N ASP A 443 18.11 -31.32 3.98
CA ASP A 443 18.10 -32.52 3.13
C ASP A 443 16.95 -32.44 2.12
N HIS A 444 17.27 -32.00 0.91
CA HIS A 444 16.32 -31.87 -0.19
C HIS A 444 15.65 -33.20 -0.59
N SER A 445 16.21 -34.36 -0.24
CA SER A 445 15.57 -35.66 -0.51
C SER A 445 14.23 -35.82 0.23
N ARG A 446 14.04 -35.09 1.34
CA ARG A 446 12.79 -35.09 2.11
C ARG A 446 11.72 -34.22 1.47
N MET A 447 12.11 -33.11 0.83
CA MET A 447 11.23 -32.26 0.02
C MET A 447 10.72 -33.03 -1.20
N LEU A 448 11.64 -33.65 -1.95
CA LEU A 448 11.30 -34.48 -3.11
C LEU A 448 10.30 -35.60 -2.77
N ARG A 449 10.42 -36.20 -1.57
CA ARG A 449 9.51 -37.24 -1.07
C ARG A 449 8.13 -36.70 -0.68
N LYS A 450 8.02 -35.61 0.08
CA LYS A 450 6.72 -35.01 0.43
C LYS A 450 5.90 -34.65 -0.82
N THR A 451 6.55 -34.09 -1.83
CA THR A 451 5.91 -33.70 -3.09
C THR A 451 5.63 -34.86 -4.06
N SER A 452 6.15 -36.06 -3.78
CA SER A 452 5.84 -37.28 -4.54
C SER A 452 4.55 -37.98 -4.09
N GLY A 453 3.98 -37.57 -2.95
CA GLY A 453 2.73 -38.12 -2.40
C GLY A 453 1.44 -37.48 -2.95
N LEU A 454 1.54 -36.38 -3.69
CA LEU A 454 0.39 -35.63 -4.23
C LEU A 454 -0.33 -36.43 -5.34
N ARG A 455 -1.65 -36.63 -5.26
CA ARG A 455 -2.51 -37.19 -6.33
C ARG A 455 -3.14 -36.02 -7.12
N HIS A 456 -3.32 -35.98 -8.45
CA HIS A 456 -3.20 -36.91 -9.57
C HIS A 456 -2.44 -36.24 -10.74
N SER A 457 -1.29 -36.81 -11.13
CA SER A 457 -0.89 -37.18 -12.51
C SER A 457 0.61 -37.13 -12.75
N LEU A 458 1.40 -36.33 -12.02
CA LEU A 458 2.83 -36.11 -12.33
C LEU A 458 3.70 -35.89 -11.07
N GLY A 459 4.81 -36.63 -10.93
CA GLY A 459 5.73 -36.52 -9.78
C GLY A 459 6.42 -35.14 -9.73
N LEU A 460 6.94 -34.67 -8.58
CA LEU A 460 7.56 -33.33 -8.47
C LEU A 460 8.67 -33.10 -9.49
N GLN A 461 9.53 -34.10 -9.70
CA GLN A 461 10.58 -34.00 -10.69
C GLN A 461 9.99 -33.89 -12.09
N GLU A 462 8.89 -34.60 -12.38
CA GLU A 462 8.10 -34.46 -13.60
C GLU A 462 7.28 -33.16 -13.64
N ARG A 463 6.84 -32.55 -12.53
CA ARG A 463 6.09 -31.28 -12.49
C ARG A 463 7.00 -30.09 -12.61
N MET A 464 8.13 -30.08 -11.90
CA MET A 464 9.21 -29.14 -12.17
C MET A 464 9.70 -29.34 -13.59
N ARG A 465 9.96 -30.57 -14.03
CA ARG A 465 10.37 -30.86 -15.42
C ARG A 465 9.27 -30.57 -16.42
N LEU A 466 7.99 -30.65 -16.10
CA LEU A 466 6.86 -30.37 -17.01
C LEU A 466 6.51 -28.90 -17.03
N GLN A 467 6.61 -28.17 -15.93
CA GLN A 467 6.52 -26.71 -15.86
C GLN A 467 7.78 -26.07 -16.48
N LEU A 468 8.96 -26.65 -16.28
CA LEU A 468 10.18 -26.32 -17.03
C LEU A 468 10.05 -26.75 -18.50
N LEU A 469 9.52 -27.93 -18.85
CA LEU A 469 9.31 -28.35 -20.25
C LEU A 469 8.22 -27.51 -20.95
N TYR A 470 7.18 -27.08 -20.23
CA TYR A 470 6.06 -26.24 -20.69
C TYR A 470 6.57 -24.87 -21.11
N LEU A 471 7.37 -24.24 -20.25
CA LEU A 471 7.99 -22.97 -20.56
C LEU A 471 8.98 -23.15 -21.71
N THR A 472 9.60 -24.34 -21.84
CA THR A 472 10.47 -24.69 -22.97
C THR A 472 9.81 -25.05 -24.30
N ALA A 473 8.48 -25.06 -24.40
CA ALA A 473 7.75 -25.44 -25.61
C ALA A 473 7.48 -24.26 -26.56
N GLY A 474 8.33 -23.23 -26.52
CA GLY A 474 8.53 -22.27 -27.60
C GLY A 474 9.08 -22.94 -28.88
N MET A 475 8.18 -23.66 -29.55
CA MET A 475 8.14 -24.08 -30.96
C MET A 475 9.42 -24.58 -31.67
N LYS A 476 9.27 -25.79 -32.24
CA LYS A 476 9.81 -26.31 -33.50
C LYS A 476 11.14 -25.70 -33.99
N ALA A 477 12.17 -26.54 -33.94
CA ALA A 477 13.29 -26.47 -34.87
C ALA A 477 12.76 -26.25 -36.31
N ARG A 478 13.27 -25.20 -36.96
CA ARG A 478 13.18 -25.06 -38.42
C ARG A 478 13.81 -26.31 -39.05
N HIS A 479 12.98 -27.25 -39.49
CA HIS A 479 13.44 -28.21 -40.48
C HIS A 479 13.58 -27.47 -41.81
N ARG A 480 14.85 -27.22 -42.13
CA ARG A 480 15.37 -27.03 -43.47
C ARG A 480 14.97 -28.21 -44.38
N LYS A 481 14.69 -27.84 -45.64
CA LYS A 481 14.92 -28.55 -46.93
C LYS A 481 13.74 -29.31 -47.56
N PRO A 482 13.76 -29.51 -48.89
CA PRO A 482 14.78 -29.09 -49.88
C PRO A 482 14.56 -27.71 -50.47
#